data_AF-T2SVF7-F1
#
_entry.id   AF-T2SVF7-F1
#
_cell.length_a   1.000
_cell.length_b   1.000
_cell.length_c   1.000
_cell.angle_alpha   90.00
_cell.angle_beta   90.00
_cell.angle_gamma   90.00
#
_symmetry.space_group_name_H-M   'P 1'
#
loop_
_entity.id
_entity.type
_entity.pdbx_description
1 polymer ?
#
loop_
_entity_poly.entity_id
_entity_poly.type
_entity_poly.pdbx_seq_one_letter_code
_entity_poly.pdbx_strand_id
1 'polypeptide(L)'
;ALNLPLYRYLGGANALTLPVPMLNIINGGTHANNSIDFQEYMIMPLGFESFKEALRASAEVYHTLKKLLDGKNQLTSVGDEGGFAPNFNNNVEPLEIISQAIEKAGYKLGEEIALALDVASSELVDEHFNYHLKGENKILDSHELVAYYKELVAKYPIVSIEDGLSEDDWEGWAF
;
A
#
# COMPACT_ATOMS: atom_id res chain seq x y z
N ALA A 1 -13.36 -21.66 31.31
CA ALA A 1 -13.01 -22.89 30.55
C ALA A 1 -11.50 -23.16 30.56
N LEU A 2 -10.59 -22.28 30.11
CA LEU A 2 -9.14 -22.50 30.26
C LEU A 2 -8.35 -21.30 30.85
N ASN A 3 -8.99 -20.14 31.05
CA ASN A 3 -8.36 -18.89 31.52
C ASN A 3 -7.10 -18.49 30.72
N LEU A 4 -7.13 -18.74 29.41
CA LEU A 4 -6.07 -18.37 28.47
C LEU A 4 -6.59 -17.28 27.52
N PRO A 5 -5.76 -16.28 27.17
CA PRO A 5 -6.04 -15.39 26.05
C PRO A 5 -6.24 -16.18 24.75
N LEU A 6 -7.07 -15.67 23.82
CA LEU A 6 -7.42 -16.37 22.58
C LEU A 6 -6.19 -16.71 21.73
N TYR A 7 -5.24 -15.79 21.57
CA TYR A 7 -4.01 -16.04 20.81
C TYR A 7 -3.21 -17.21 21.38
N ARG A 8 -3.22 -17.37 22.71
CA ARG A 8 -2.53 -18.44 23.43
C ARG A 8 -3.24 -19.78 23.29
N TYR A 9 -4.58 -19.75 23.22
CA TYR A 9 -5.39 -20.94 22.96
C TYR A 9 -5.17 -21.47 21.54
N LEU A 10 -5.12 -20.59 20.54
CA LEU A 10 -4.99 -20.97 19.13
C LEU A 10 -3.55 -21.37 18.73
N GLY A 11 -2.56 -20.53 19.05
CA GLY A 11 -1.18 -20.75 18.61
C GLY A 11 -0.29 -21.45 19.65
N GLY A 12 -0.86 -21.83 20.79
CA GLY A 12 -0.16 -22.56 21.84
C GLY A 12 1.08 -21.84 22.36
N ALA A 13 2.15 -22.60 22.62
CA ALA A 13 3.38 -22.07 23.22
C ALA A 13 4.12 -21.06 22.32
N ASN A 14 3.96 -21.16 21.00
CA ASN A 14 4.71 -20.38 20.00
C ASN A 14 4.02 -19.07 19.60
N ALA A 15 2.82 -18.79 20.11
CA ALA A 15 2.11 -17.53 19.87
C ALA A 15 2.74 -16.36 20.63
N LEU A 16 3.90 -15.90 20.15
CA LEU A 16 4.78 -14.92 20.83
C LEU A 16 5.26 -13.79 19.91
N THR A 17 5.02 -13.90 18.61
CA THR A 17 5.43 -12.90 17.62
C THR A 17 4.27 -11.97 17.31
N LEU A 18 4.48 -10.67 17.47
CA LEU A 18 3.56 -9.66 16.98
C LEU A 18 3.88 -9.36 15.50
N PRO A 19 2.86 -9.21 14.64
CA PRO A 19 3.08 -8.98 13.22
C PRO A 19 3.62 -7.56 12.97
N VAL A 20 4.35 -7.38 11.87
CA VAL A 20 4.55 -6.05 11.29
C VAL A 20 3.26 -5.68 10.56
N PRO A 21 2.62 -4.55 10.87
CA PRO A 21 1.40 -4.15 10.18
C PRO A 21 1.71 -3.61 8.79
N MET A 22 0.94 -4.00 7.79
CA MET A 22 0.80 -3.27 6.53
C MET A 22 -0.40 -2.33 6.71
N LEU A 23 -0.17 -1.02 6.60
CA LEU A 23 -1.18 -0.01 6.93
C LEU A 23 -1.52 0.80 5.70
N ASN A 24 -2.72 0.57 5.15
CA ASN A 24 -3.28 1.35 4.05
C ASN A 24 -3.57 2.79 4.52
N ILE A 25 -2.96 3.76 3.83
CA ILE A 25 -3.08 5.20 4.16
C ILE A 25 -3.52 6.07 2.99
N ILE A 26 -3.52 5.54 1.75
CA ILE A 26 -4.18 6.15 0.58
C ILE A 26 -4.94 5.05 -0.16
N ASN A 27 -6.24 5.30 -0.37
CA ASN A 27 -7.14 4.46 -1.14
C ASN A 27 -7.22 4.94 -2.59
N GLY A 28 -7.28 4.01 -3.52
CA GLY A 28 -7.62 4.20 -4.92
C GLY A 28 -8.55 3.09 -5.41
N GLY A 29 -8.58 2.85 -6.71
CA GLY A 29 -9.33 1.74 -7.30
C GLY A 29 -10.81 1.76 -6.92
N THR A 30 -11.37 0.59 -6.60
CA THR A 30 -12.80 0.46 -6.26
C THR A 30 -13.15 1.05 -4.89
N HIS A 31 -12.16 1.19 -4.00
CA HIS A 31 -12.32 1.70 -2.63
C HIS A 31 -12.42 3.22 -2.55
N ALA A 32 -12.21 3.94 -3.66
CA ALA A 32 -12.28 5.39 -3.71
C ALA A 32 -12.83 5.91 -5.04
N ASN A 33 -13.71 6.92 -4.98
CA ASN A 33 -14.13 7.66 -6.17
C ASN A 33 -13.07 8.71 -6.54
N ASN A 34 -11.86 8.27 -6.90
CA ASN A 34 -10.74 9.12 -7.31
C ASN A 34 -10.12 8.65 -8.64
N SER A 35 -9.02 9.27 -9.02
CA SER A 35 -8.35 9.09 -10.31
C SER A 35 -7.17 8.09 -10.30
N ILE A 36 -6.97 7.35 -9.20
CA ILE A 36 -5.86 6.41 -9.05
C ILE A 36 -6.36 5.00 -9.37
N ASP A 37 -5.55 4.23 -10.11
CA ASP A 37 -5.95 2.89 -10.54
C ASP A 37 -5.74 1.85 -9.43
N PHE A 38 -4.61 1.91 -8.72
CA PHE A 38 -4.27 0.92 -7.69
C PHE A 38 -5.13 1.11 -6.43
N GLN A 39 -5.48 -0.02 -5.79
CA GLN A 39 -6.44 -0.02 -4.69
C GLN A 39 -5.86 0.53 -3.39
N GLU A 40 -4.66 0.10 -2.99
CA GLU A 40 -4.09 0.47 -1.69
C GLU A 40 -2.61 0.84 -1.76
N TYR A 41 -2.30 1.95 -1.10
CA TYR A 41 -0.92 2.38 -0.87
C TYR A 41 -0.62 2.35 0.62
N MET A 42 0.26 1.42 0.99
CA MET A 42 0.51 1.06 2.38
C MET A 42 1.89 1.48 2.85
N ILE A 43 2.01 1.68 4.16
CA ILE A 43 3.30 1.79 4.86
C ILE A 43 3.54 0.56 5.75
N MET A 44 4.80 0.16 5.85
CA MET A 44 5.26 -0.95 6.68
C MET A 44 6.38 -0.50 7.64
N PRO A 45 6.12 -0.37 8.94
CA PRO A 45 7.12 0.03 9.94
C PRO A 45 8.04 -1.15 10.33
N LEU A 46 9.08 -1.39 9.53
CA LEU A 46 9.99 -2.55 9.66
C LEU A 46 11.13 -2.34 10.67
N GLY A 47 11.56 -1.10 10.90
CA GLY A 47 12.76 -0.79 11.70
C GLY A 47 12.54 -0.66 13.20
N PHE A 48 11.45 -1.19 13.74
CA PHE A 48 11.06 -0.97 15.15
C PHE A 48 11.12 -2.25 15.98
N GLU A 49 11.59 -2.13 17.22
CA GLU A 49 11.73 -3.28 18.14
C GLU A 49 10.42 -3.72 18.80
N SER A 50 9.33 -2.96 18.65
CA SER A 50 8.03 -3.32 19.21
C SER A 50 6.88 -2.82 18.35
N PHE A 51 5.78 -3.59 18.35
CA PHE A 51 4.53 -3.22 17.69
C PHE A 51 4.00 -1.85 18.14
N LYS A 52 4.20 -1.49 19.42
CA LYS A 52 3.75 -0.21 19.97
C LYS A 52 4.45 0.97 19.30
N GLU A 53 5.77 0.90 19.15
CA GLU A 53 6.55 1.97 18.52
C GLU A 53 6.30 2.01 17.01
N ALA A 54 6.18 0.84 16.38
CA ALA A 54 5.78 0.71 14.97
C ALA A 54 4.44 1.41 14.71
N LEU A 55 3.41 1.12 15.51
CA LEU A 55 2.09 1.73 15.37
C LEU A 55 2.10 3.24 15.63
N ARG A 56 2.85 3.70 16.63
CA ARG A 56 3.02 5.14 16.91
C ARG A 56 3.64 5.85 15.71
N ALA A 57 4.72 5.32 15.16
CA ALA A 57 5.40 5.89 14.00
C ALA A 57 4.46 5.97 12.79
N SER A 58 3.72 4.90 12.50
CA SER A 58 2.75 4.90 11.41
C SER A 58 1.62 5.91 11.59
N ALA A 59 1.11 6.11 12.81
CA ALA A 59 0.11 7.13 13.10
C ALA A 59 0.65 8.55 12.89
N GLU A 60 1.90 8.81 13.27
CA GLU A 60 2.57 10.09 13.03
C GLU A 60 2.76 10.36 11.54
N VAL A 61 3.13 9.34 10.75
CA VAL A 61 3.19 9.42 9.28
C VAL A 61 1.81 9.72 8.69
N TYR A 62 0.76 9.01 9.11
CA TYR A 62 -0.62 9.23 8.64
C TYR A 62 -1.10 10.67 8.89
N HIS A 63 -0.86 11.21 10.10
CA HIS A 63 -1.21 12.60 10.41
C HIS A 63 -0.33 13.63 9.70
N THR A 64 0.91 13.29 9.40
CA THR A 64 1.80 14.14 8.58
C THR A 64 1.33 14.16 7.13
N LEU A 65 0.95 13.01 6.57
CA LEU A 65 0.37 12.89 5.24
C LEU A 65 -0.89 13.74 5.11
N LYS A 66 -1.80 13.68 6.10
CA LYS A 66 -3.00 14.53 6.14
C LYS A 66 -2.66 16.01 5.95
N LYS A 67 -1.68 16.52 6.69
CA LYS A 67 -1.25 17.93 6.58
C LYS A 67 -0.67 18.27 5.21
N LEU A 68 0.04 17.34 4.58
CA LEU A 68 0.59 17.54 3.23
C LEU A 68 -0.50 17.59 2.17
N LEU A 69 -1.51 16.72 2.29
CA LEU A 69 -2.69 16.72 1.43
C LEU A 69 -3.50 18.01 1.59
N ASP A 70 -3.80 18.40 2.83
CA ASP A 70 -4.50 19.66 3.13
C ASP A 70 -3.72 20.87 2.55
N GLY A 71 -2.39 20.88 2.69
CA GLY A 71 -1.54 21.94 2.13
C GLY A 71 -1.51 22.00 0.59
N LYS A 72 -1.90 20.90 -0.08
CA LYS A 72 -2.07 20.81 -1.53
C LYS A 72 -3.52 21.01 -1.98
N ASN A 73 -4.43 21.39 -1.07
CA ASN A 73 -5.88 21.48 -1.31
C ASN A 73 -6.50 20.16 -1.81
N GLN A 74 -5.92 19.03 -1.41
CA GLN A 74 -6.42 17.71 -1.73
C GLN A 74 -7.49 17.28 -0.72
N LEU A 75 -8.37 16.36 -1.14
CA LEU A 75 -9.39 15.82 -0.26
C LEU A 75 -8.75 14.94 0.83
N THR A 76 -9.05 15.24 2.10
CA THR A 76 -8.66 14.44 3.26
C THR A 76 -9.84 13.70 3.89
N SER A 77 -10.92 13.50 3.11
CA SER A 77 -11.94 12.50 3.41
C SER A 77 -11.30 11.11 3.41
N VAL A 78 -11.79 10.26 4.30
CA VAL A 78 -11.33 8.88 4.42
C VAL A 78 -12.23 7.95 3.61
N GLY A 79 -11.64 6.94 2.97
CA GLY A 79 -12.36 5.83 2.36
C GLY A 79 -12.72 4.76 3.38
N ASP A 80 -13.14 3.60 2.88
CA ASP A 80 -13.69 2.51 3.70
C ASP A 80 -12.71 1.99 4.76
N GLU A 81 -11.40 2.03 4.47
CA GLU A 81 -10.34 1.55 5.34
C GLU A 81 -9.67 2.64 6.20
N GLY A 82 -10.17 3.88 6.14
CA GLY A 82 -9.57 4.99 6.87
C GLY A 82 -8.38 5.67 6.16
N GLY A 83 -7.86 5.10 5.06
CA GLY A 83 -6.95 5.78 4.15
C GLY A 83 -7.57 7.01 3.49
N PHE A 84 -6.75 7.98 3.09
CA PHE A 84 -7.24 9.17 2.36
C PHE A 84 -7.59 8.81 0.92
N ALA A 85 -8.52 9.55 0.30
CA ALA A 85 -8.89 9.37 -1.10
C ALA A 85 -8.67 10.65 -1.94
N PRO A 86 -7.41 11.10 -2.16
CA PRO A 86 -7.12 12.28 -2.96
C PRO A 86 -7.18 11.98 -4.45
N ASN A 87 -7.18 13.01 -5.29
CA ASN A 87 -6.99 12.84 -6.74
C ASN A 87 -5.52 13.05 -7.10
N PHE A 88 -4.96 12.10 -7.84
CA PHE A 88 -3.60 12.16 -8.38
C PHE A 88 -3.59 11.95 -9.89
N ASN A 89 -2.53 12.36 -10.55
CA ASN A 89 -2.43 12.28 -12.00
C ASN A 89 -1.91 10.92 -12.51
N ASN A 90 -1.36 10.08 -11.64
CA ASN A 90 -0.80 8.78 -11.98
C ASN A 90 -0.57 7.94 -10.70
N ASN A 91 -0.16 6.69 -10.86
CA ASN A 91 0.05 5.76 -9.74
C ASN A 91 1.35 6.00 -8.96
N VAL A 92 2.21 6.94 -9.40
CA VAL A 92 3.50 7.28 -8.76
C VAL A 92 3.36 8.39 -7.72
N GLU A 93 2.52 9.41 -7.98
CA GLU A 93 2.36 10.55 -7.05
C GLU A 93 1.96 10.14 -5.62
N PRO A 94 1.12 9.09 -5.39
CA PRO A 94 0.86 8.58 -4.04
C PRO A 94 2.14 8.09 -3.33
N LEU A 95 3.02 7.37 -4.03
CA LEU A 95 4.30 6.90 -3.48
C LEU A 95 5.20 8.07 -3.09
N GLU A 96 5.24 9.12 -3.92
CA GLU A 96 6.03 10.33 -3.66
C GLU A 96 5.56 11.08 -2.41
N ILE A 97 4.25 11.29 -2.27
CA ILE A 97 3.72 12.05 -1.13
C ILE A 97 3.80 11.24 0.17
N ILE A 98 3.62 9.92 0.13
CA ILE A 98 3.83 9.05 1.29
C ILE A 98 5.31 9.08 1.70
N SER A 99 6.23 8.99 0.74
CA SER A 99 7.68 9.10 1.00
C SER A 99 8.02 10.43 1.68
N GLN A 100 7.47 11.54 1.19
CA GLN A 100 7.61 12.86 1.84
C GLN A 100 6.99 12.90 3.24
N ALA A 101 5.87 12.22 3.46
CA ALA A 101 5.22 12.16 4.78
C ALA A 101 6.08 11.39 5.80
N ILE A 102 6.69 10.27 5.37
CA ILE A 102 7.62 9.47 6.18
C ILE A 102 8.80 10.34 6.65
N GLU A 103 9.47 11.00 5.70
CA GLU A 103 10.63 11.84 6.00
C GLU A 103 10.26 13.03 6.89
N LYS A 104 9.14 13.71 6.62
CA LYS A 104 8.68 14.85 7.43
C LYS A 104 8.20 14.47 8.82
N ALA A 105 7.73 13.23 9.00
CA ALA A 105 7.42 12.69 10.32
C ALA A 105 8.69 12.35 11.12
N GLY A 106 9.88 12.42 10.50
CA GLY A 106 11.17 12.19 11.14
C GLY A 106 11.67 10.76 11.04
N TYR A 107 11.09 9.94 10.14
CA TYR A 107 11.47 8.55 9.93
C TYR A 107 12.25 8.36 8.62
N LYS A 108 13.08 7.31 8.57
CA LYS A 108 13.85 6.96 7.39
C LYS A 108 13.07 6.03 6.46
N LEU A 109 12.84 6.50 5.24
CA LEU A 109 12.26 5.70 4.16
C LEU A 109 13.17 4.50 3.83
N GLY A 110 12.60 3.30 3.78
CA GLY A 110 13.28 2.03 3.47
C GLY A 110 14.03 1.39 4.64
N GLU A 111 14.60 2.17 5.57
CA GLU A 111 15.25 1.64 6.78
C GLU A 111 14.25 1.40 7.92
N GLU A 112 13.41 2.40 8.22
CA GLU A 112 12.45 2.34 9.33
C GLU A 112 11.04 2.05 8.83
N ILE A 113 10.65 2.67 7.71
CA ILE A 113 9.33 2.51 7.11
C ILE A 113 9.49 2.26 5.61
N ALA A 114 9.01 1.11 5.15
CA ALA A 114 8.94 0.74 3.74
C ALA A 114 7.52 0.94 3.18
N LEU A 115 7.37 0.76 1.86
CA LEU A 115 6.10 0.85 1.17
C LEU A 115 5.59 -0.55 0.78
N ALA A 116 4.28 -0.69 0.67
CA ALA A 116 3.62 -1.85 0.09
C ALA A 116 2.43 -1.41 -0.76
N LEU A 117 2.02 -2.26 -1.69
CA LEU A 117 0.91 -2.02 -2.61
C LEU A 117 -0.04 -3.21 -2.57
N ASP A 118 -1.34 -2.93 -2.61
CA ASP A 118 -2.34 -3.83 -3.19
C ASP A 118 -2.86 -3.18 -4.47
N VAL A 119 -2.63 -3.86 -5.60
CA VAL A 119 -3.05 -3.35 -6.90
C VAL A 119 -4.50 -3.73 -7.19
N ALA A 120 -4.96 -4.88 -6.69
CA ALA A 120 -6.22 -5.51 -7.07
C ALA A 120 -6.40 -5.53 -8.61
N SER A 121 -5.37 -5.99 -9.34
CA SER A 121 -5.30 -5.83 -10.80
C SER A 121 -6.38 -6.59 -11.58
N SER A 122 -7.08 -7.54 -10.96
CA SER A 122 -8.30 -8.16 -11.49
C SER A 122 -9.39 -7.14 -11.81
N GLU A 123 -9.43 -5.99 -11.13
CA GLU A 123 -10.37 -4.90 -11.41
C GLU A 123 -9.95 -4.03 -12.60
N LEU A 124 -8.72 -4.22 -13.09
CA LEU A 124 -8.09 -3.42 -14.13
C LEU A 124 -7.97 -4.17 -15.47
N VAL A 125 -8.22 -5.48 -15.48
CA VAL A 125 -7.90 -6.36 -16.60
C VAL A 125 -9.12 -6.66 -17.49
N ASP A 126 -8.89 -6.88 -18.79
CA ASP A 126 -9.89 -7.43 -19.71
C ASP A 126 -9.72 -8.94 -19.93
N GLU A 127 -10.61 -9.55 -20.73
CA GLU A 127 -10.61 -10.98 -21.04
C GLU A 127 -9.36 -11.47 -21.83
N HIS A 128 -8.50 -10.54 -22.24
CA HIS A 128 -7.28 -10.80 -23.00
C HIS A 128 -6.01 -10.52 -22.20
N PHE A 129 -6.12 -10.32 -20.88
CA PHE A 129 -5.02 -9.95 -19.99
C PHE A 129 -4.33 -8.64 -20.36
N ASN A 130 -5.09 -7.69 -20.92
CA ASN A 130 -4.62 -6.32 -20.98
C ASN A 130 -5.10 -5.55 -19.75
N TYR A 131 -4.17 -4.94 -19.03
CA TYR A 131 -4.39 -4.18 -17.82
C TYR A 131 -4.54 -2.69 -18.16
N HIS A 132 -5.68 -2.11 -17.81
CA HIS A 132 -6.09 -0.75 -18.14
C HIS A 132 -5.81 0.21 -16.98
N LEU A 133 -4.68 0.91 -17.03
CA LEU A 133 -4.33 1.98 -16.10
C LEU A 133 -4.94 3.30 -16.60
N LYS A 134 -6.20 3.56 -16.24
CA LYS A 134 -6.99 4.69 -16.72
C LYS A 134 -6.43 6.03 -16.25
N GLY A 135 -5.93 6.10 -15.02
CA GLY A 135 -5.28 7.28 -14.47
C GLY A 135 -4.07 7.73 -15.31
N GLU A 136 -3.40 6.78 -15.97
CA GLU A 136 -2.24 7.04 -16.83
C GLU A 136 -2.53 6.95 -18.34
N ASN A 137 -3.76 6.62 -18.73
CA ASN A 137 -4.15 6.33 -20.11
C ASN A 137 -3.21 5.29 -20.77
N LYS A 138 -2.91 4.20 -20.05
CA LYS A 138 -2.08 3.09 -20.53
C LYS A 138 -2.88 1.79 -20.55
N ILE A 139 -2.53 0.94 -21.51
CA ILE A 139 -2.95 -0.45 -21.58
C ILE A 139 -1.65 -1.25 -21.65
N LEU A 140 -1.46 -2.17 -20.72
CA LEU A 140 -0.25 -2.96 -20.57
C LEU A 140 -0.60 -4.45 -20.63
N ASP A 141 0.21 -5.27 -21.27
CA ASP A 141 0.16 -6.72 -21.05
C ASP A 141 0.82 -7.10 -19.70
N SER A 142 0.75 -8.38 -19.31
CA SER A 142 1.33 -8.87 -18.06
C SER A 142 2.83 -8.60 -17.93
N HIS A 143 3.59 -8.72 -19.02
CA HIS A 143 5.03 -8.46 -19.01
C HIS A 143 5.33 -6.97 -18.82
N GLU A 144 4.59 -6.12 -19.50
CA GLU A 144 4.71 -4.67 -19.40
C GLU A 144 4.31 -4.17 -18.01
N LEU A 145 3.28 -4.76 -17.40
CA LEU A 145 2.85 -4.43 -16.03
C LEU A 145 3.88 -4.89 -14.98
N VAL A 146 4.45 -6.09 -15.12
CA VAL A 146 5.57 -6.54 -14.27
C VAL A 146 6.80 -5.64 -14.45
N ALA A 147 7.11 -5.22 -15.67
CA ALA A 147 8.19 -4.27 -15.93
C ALA A 147 7.91 -2.91 -15.28
N TYR A 148 6.66 -2.44 -15.30
CA TYR A 148 6.24 -1.24 -14.61
C TYR A 148 6.47 -1.35 -13.10
N TYR A 149 6.09 -2.45 -12.45
CA TYR A 149 6.38 -2.68 -11.03
C TYR A 149 7.88 -2.72 -10.74
N LYS A 150 8.68 -3.34 -11.60
CA LYS A 150 10.13 -3.36 -11.46
C LYS A 150 10.73 -1.95 -11.45
N GLU A 151 10.21 -1.05 -12.28
CA GLU A 151 10.62 0.35 -12.25
C GLU A 151 10.22 1.06 -10.94
N LEU A 152 9.04 0.75 -10.39
CA LEU A 152 8.60 1.31 -9.12
C LEU A 152 9.48 0.82 -7.96
N VAL A 153 9.73 -0.48 -7.86
CA VAL A 153 10.58 -1.09 -6.82
C VAL A 153 12.04 -0.60 -6.91
N ALA A 154 12.52 -0.27 -8.12
CA ALA A 154 13.85 0.31 -8.28
C ALA A 154 13.96 1.75 -7.77
N LYS A 155 12.85 2.50 -7.71
CA LYS A 155 12.81 3.91 -7.30
C LYS A 155 12.36 4.11 -5.86
N TYR A 156 11.48 3.24 -5.37
CA TYR A 156 10.88 3.32 -4.03
C TYR A 156 11.10 2.01 -3.29
N PRO A 157 11.27 2.02 -1.95
CA PRO A 157 11.46 0.80 -1.17
C PRO A 157 10.12 0.09 -0.95
N ILE A 158 9.54 -0.40 -2.05
CA ILE A 158 8.36 -1.25 -2.06
C ILE A 158 8.83 -2.68 -1.78
N VAL A 159 8.36 -3.25 -0.68
CA VAL A 159 8.78 -4.57 -0.21
C VAL A 159 7.71 -5.65 -0.38
N SER A 160 6.49 -5.25 -0.74
CA SER A 160 5.35 -6.14 -1.00
C SER A 160 4.45 -5.54 -2.07
N ILE A 161 4.02 -6.37 -3.02
CA ILE A 161 2.99 -6.07 -4.01
C ILE A 161 2.01 -7.23 -3.98
N GLU A 162 0.77 -6.95 -3.58
CA GLU A 162 -0.36 -7.87 -3.57
C GLU A 162 -1.17 -7.70 -4.86
N ASP A 163 -1.70 -8.82 -5.38
CA ASP A 163 -2.54 -8.91 -6.58
C ASP A 163 -2.08 -8.05 -7.77
N GLY A 164 -0.76 -8.06 -8.00
CA GLY A 164 -0.11 -7.33 -9.10
C GLY A 164 -0.52 -7.84 -10.49
N LEU A 165 -1.01 -9.07 -10.59
CA LEU A 165 -1.62 -9.61 -11.80
C LEU A 165 -2.98 -10.24 -11.46
N SER A 166 -3.82 -10.41 -12.47
CA SER A 166 -5.15 -10.97 -12.30
C SER A 166 -5.10 -12.36 -11.67
N GLU A 167 -6.15 -12.71 -10.92
CA GLU A 167 -6.30 -14.04 -10.31
C GLU A 167 -6.25 -15.20 -11.32
N ASP A 168 -6.60 -14.92 -12.59
CA ASP A 168 -6.59 -15.90 -13.68
C ASP A 168 -5.30 -15.84 -14.56
N ASP A 169 -4.40 -14.87 -14.33
CA ASP A 169 -3.19 -14.68 -15.13
C ASP A 169 -2.00 -15.52 -14.63
N TRP A 170 -2.19 -16.84 -14.59
CA TRP A 170 -1.19 -17.79 -14.06
C TRP A 170 0.13 -17.77 -14.82
N GLU A 171 0.10 -17.51 -16.13
CA GLU A 171 1.33 -17.38 -16.93
C GLU A 171 2.08 -16.12 -16.56
N GLY A 172 1.38 -14.99 -16.40
CA GLY A 172 1.93 -13.75 -15.90
C GLY A 172 2.58 -13.88 -14.51
N TRP A 173 1.91 -14.54 -13.57
CA TRP A 173 2.40 -14.75 -12.20
C TRP A 173 3.70 -15.57 -12.11
N ALA A 174 4.04 -16.33 -13.14
CA ALA A 174 5.25 -17.15 -13.17
C ALA A 174 6.53 -16.38 -13.55
N PHE A 175 6.42 -15.13 -14.02
CA PHE A 175 7.55 -14.27 -14.39
C PHE A 175 8.23 -13.61 -13.19
#